data_AF-A0A9D7A5P2-F1
#
_entry.id   AF-A0A9D7A5P2-F1
#
_cell.length_a   1.000
_cell.length_b   1.000
_cell.length_c   1.000
_cell.angle_alpha   90.00
_cell.angle_beta   90.00
_cell.angle_gamma   90.00
#
_symmetry.space_group_name_H-M   'P 1'
#
loop_
_entity.id
_entity.type
_entity.pdbx_description
1 polymer ?
#
loop_
_entity_poly.entity_id
_entity_poly.type
_entity_poly.pdbx_seq_one_letter_code
_entity_poly.pdbx_strand_id
1 'polypeptide(L)'
;MSEQKPPKWFEGQAPSAADVKDWERRRHAFLKELPGILERRKGRGRAENFYPYLLVRSVLGDRGDRPFNACFWESPDIWTAQGDPDASPALPPDHGGSVTAGKPHTVYAHVWNLGFAPLAGIFVEFYWFDPSLGISGTYANLIGVARVELAGRGMQGSHKLVKCPIAWVPQMQNGGHECLVVRATGIGDPAGANEWSPWLNRHVAQRNITVVQSGAAVSSLLTKLNDSRPFNTRIQLIQLSAQEAHLAHRIAAPRLNLARLDTRVLGELGIGNELVAAKFDRLPTGALAAVHPMAEGGVPLPARPSEGRKSAVIDLMRVLPAGRATARREPTHLARLFRGIADLNLGAPRQPPPAKDEAQVVRLATYSGEQLVGGYTVLVTGR
;
A
#
# COMPACT_ATOMS: atom_id res chain seq x y z
N MET A 1 5.06 9.21 32.76
CA MET A 1 6.00 10.24 32.26
C MET A 1 5.19 11.50 32.05
N SER A 2 5.55 12.63 32.68
CA SER A 2 4.85 13.89 32.46
C SER A 2 5.03 14.34 31.01
N GLU A 3 3.94 14.64 30.32
CA GLU A 3 3.93 15.12 28.94
C GLU A 3 4.75 16.41 28.83
N GLN A 4 5.81 16.40 28.01
CA GLN A 4 6.67 17.56 27.82
C GLN A 4 6.00 18.51 26.83
N LYS A 5 5.73 19.74 27.25
CA LYS A 5 5.18 20.78 26.37
C LYS A 5 6.22 21.21 25.34
N PRO A 6 5.85 21.35 24.05
CA PRO A 6 6.76 21.85 23.02
C PRO A 6 7.17 23.31 23.32
N PRO A 7 8.31 23.77 22.76
CA PRO A 7 8.73 25.17 22.88
C PRO A 7 7.68 26.14 22.34
N LYS A 8 7.59 27.35 22.91
CA LYS A 8 6.59 28.36 22.53
C LYS A 8 6.61 28.76 21.05
N TRP A 9 7.76 28.64 20.39
CA TRP A 9 7.91 28.95 18.96
C TRP A 9 7.31 27.87 18.02
N PHE A 10 6.81 26.76 18.57
CA PHE A 10 6.25 25.62 17.83
C PHE A 10 4.78 25.80 17.42
N GLU A 11 4.06 26.75 18.03
CA GLU A 11 2.64 27.00 17.75
C GLU A 11 2.45 27.85 16.48
N GLY A 12 1.59 27.40 15.55
CA GLY A 12 1.30 28.06 14.26
C GLY A 12 1.75 27.24 13.05
N GLN A 13 0.90 26.30 12.59
CA GLN A 13 1.27 25.19 11.71
C GLN A 13 0.57 25.17 10.34
N ALA A 14 -0.10 26.24 9.93
CA ALA A 14 -0.64 26.30 8.57
C ALA A 14 0.50 26.56 7.58
N PRO A 15 0.72 25.70 6.57
CA PRO A 15 1.56 26.05 5.44
C PRO A 15 0.80 27.07 4.61
N SER A 16 0.97 28.36 4.91
CA SER A 16 0.73 29.36 3.89
C SER A 16 1.97 29.39 3.01
N ALA A 17 1.81 29.54 1.70
CA ALA A 17 2.90 29.83 0.78
C ALA A 17 3.62 31.17 1.07
N ALA A 18 3.39 31.77 2.24
CA ALA A 18 3.93 33.07 2.63
C ALA A 18 5.13 32.92 3.58
N ASP A 19 6.20 33.57 3.12
CA ASP A 19 7.30 34.18 3.86
C ASP A 19 8.45 33.31 4.35
N VAL A 20 9.52 33.34 3.55
CA VAL A 20 10.93 33.10 3.93
C VAL A 20 11.26 33.74 5.28
N LYS A 21 10.69 34.91 5.59
CA LYS A 21 10.88 35.64 6.86
C LYS A 21 10.34 34.91 8.09
N ASP A 22 9.21 34.22 7.99
CA ASP A 22 8.68 33.42 9.11
C ASP A 22 9.60 32.23 9.39
N TRP A 23 10.07 31.58 8.33
CA TRP A 23 11.04 30.49 8.44
C TRP A 23 12.36 30.94 9.10
N GLU A 24 12.92 32.07 8.66
CA GLU A 24 14.15 32.62 9.25
C GLU A 24 13.99 32.95 10.74
N ARG A 25 12.84 33.51 11.13
CA ARG A 25 12.50 33.79 12.53
C ARG A 25 12.47 32.52 13.38
N ARG A 26 11.77 31.48 12.92
CA ARG A 26 11.68 30.19 13.63
C ARG A 26 13.04 29.50 13.72
N ARG A 27 13.83 29.52 12.64
CA ARG A 27 15.21 29.02 12.63
C ARG A 27 16.07 29.72 13.67
N HIS A 28 15.98 31.05 13.75
CA HIS A 28 16.75 31.84 14.71
C HIS A 28 16.36 31.52 16.16
N ALA A 29 15.07 31.34 16.44
CA ALA A 29 14.58 30.93 17.76
C ALA A 29 15.12 29.54 18.17
N PHE A 30 15.12 28.57 17.25
CA PHE A 30 15.69 27.24 17.49
C PHE A 30 17.19 27.31 17.83
N LEU A 31 17.98 28.07 17.07
CA LEU A 31 19.41 28.22 17.31
C LEU A 31 19.73 28.84 18.68
N LYS A 32 18.86 29.72 19.18
CA LYS A 32 19.01 30.33 20.52
C LYS A 32 18.78 29.33 21.66
N GLU A 33 17.83 28.41 21.52
CA GLU A 33 17.54 27.42 22.57
C GLU A 33 18.49 26.22 22.55
N LEU A 34 19.07 25.90 21.38
CA LEU A 34 19.89 24.72 21.11
C LEU A 34 20.93 24.39 22.22
N PRO A 35 21.74 25.34 22.75
CA PRO A 35 22.73 25.03 23.79
C PRO A 35 22.10 24.47 25.08
N GLY A 36 20.99 25.05 25.53
CA GLY A 36 20.29 24.60 26.73
C GLY A 36 19.65 23.23 26.57
N ILE A 37 19.32 22.83 25.34
CA ILE A 37 18.78 21.49 25.08
C ILE A 37 19.88 20.43 24.96
N LEU A 38 21.04 20.80 24.40
CA LEU A 38 22.24 19.95 24.34
C LEU A 38 22.77 19.60 25.74
N GLU A 39 22.86 20.59 26.64
CA GLU A 39 23.41 20.40 27.99
C GLU A 39 22.58 19.41 28.82
N ARG A 40 21.26 19.40 28.64
CA ARG A 40 20.36 18.46 29.33
C ARG A 40 20.58 16.98 28.96
N ARG A 41 21.37 16.66 27.93
CA ARG A 41 21.34 15.34 27.26
C ARG A 41 22.71 14.73 26.92
N LYS A 42 23.79 15.23 27.51
CA LYS A 42 25.16 14.72 27.29
C LYS A 42 25.27 13.23 27.67
N GLY A 43 25.78 12.37 26.76
CA GLY A 43 26.26 11.02 27.07
C GLY A 43 25.44 9.80 26.61
N ARG A 44 24.65 9.85 25.53
CA ARG A 44 23.87 8.68 25.06
C ARG A 44 24.06 8.38 23.55
N GLY A 45 23.44 7.34 22.96
CA GLY A 45 23.55 7.01 21.50
C GLY A 45 22.80 8.01 20.60
N ARG A 46 22.88 8.00 19.24
CA ARG A 46 22.27 9.08 18.39
C ARG A 46 20.77 9.31 18.63
N ALA A 47 19.97 8.24 18.76
CA ALA A 47 18.54 8.33 19.10
C ALA A 47 18.29 8.78 20.56
N GLU A 48 19.32 8.70 21.40
CA GLU A 48 19.32 9.13 22.79
C GLU A 48 20.05 10.47 23.01
N ASN A 49 20.77 10.96 22.00
CA ASN A 49 21.43 12.26 21.91
C ASN A 49 20.45 13.28 21.35
N PHE A 50 20.77 14.55 21.53
CA PHE A 50 19.95 15.64 21.04
C PHE A 50 20.12 15.87 19.52
N TYR A 51 19.65 14.91 18.72
CA TYR A 51 19.57 15.01 17.26
C TYR A 51 18.13 14.77 16.78
N PRO A 52 17.75 15.33 15.63
CA PRO A 52 16.55 14.87 14.95
C PRO A 52 16.75 13.44 14.45
N TYR A 53 15.66 12.70 14.33
CA TYR A 53 15.65 11.36 13.76
C TYR A 53 14.36 11.21 12.98
N LEU A 54 14.41 11.56 11.71
CA LEU A 54 13.29 11.49 10.80
C LEU A 54 13.03 10.05 10.39
N LEU A 55 11.75 9.70 10.27
CA LEU A 55 11.29 8.40 9.85
C LEU A 55 9.98 8.52 9.08
N VAL A 56 9.91 7.82 7.96
CA VAL A 56 8.65 7.39 7.34
C VAL A 56 8.65 5.87 7.44
N ARG A 57 7.66 5.30 8.11
CA ARG A 57 7.69 3.87 8.46
C ARG A 57 7.48 3.02 7.22
N SER A 58 8.28 1.97 7.06
CA SER A 58 8.09 0.98 6.02
C SER A 58 7.12 -0.14 6.44
N VAL A 59 7.00 -0.41 7.74
CA VAL A 59 6.07 -1.38 8.34
C VAL A 59 5.51 -0.85 9.66
N LEU A 60 4.42 -1.42 10.17
CA LEU A 60 3.98 -1.10 11.54
C LEU A 60 5.05 -1.50 12.54
N GLY A 61 5.27 -0.64 13.54
CA GLY A 61 6.30 -0.84 14.55
C GLY A 61 7.71 -0.52 14.10
N ASP A 62 7.92 -0.08 12.85
CA ASP A 62 9.21 0.41 12.37
C ASP A 62 9.71 1.57 13.24
N ARG A 63 10.94 1.44 13.74
CA ARG A 63 11.63 2.43 14.59
C ARG A 63 12.80 3.12 13.87
N GLY A 64 12.98 2.84 12.57
CA GLY A 64 14.05 3.38 11.75
C GLY A 64 15.37 2.61 11.82
N ASP A 65 15.40 1.46 12.51
CA ASP A 65 16.52 0.54 12.46
C ASP A 65 16.71 0.04 11.02
N ARG A 66 17.93 0.12 10.51
CA ARG A 66 18.28 -0.25 9.13
C ARG A 66 19.62 -1.00 9.11
N PRO A 67 19.81 -2.02 8.24
CA PRO A 67 18.82 -2.59 7.32
C PRO A 67 17.66 -3.24 8.09
N PHE A 68 16.46 -3.23 7.53
CA PHE A 68 15.29 -3.86 8.17
C PHE A 68 14.75 -4.98 7.28
N ASN A 69 14.44 -6.15 7.85
CA ASN A 69 14.09 -7.35 7.08
C ASN A 69 12.60 -7.69 7.11
N ALA A 70 11.80 -6.91 6.39
CA ALA A 70 10.36 -7.17 6.20
C ALA A 70 9.82 -6.56 4.89
N CYS A 71 8.54 -6.82 4.60
CA CYS A 71 7.81 -6.26 3.45
C CYS A 71 7.83 -4.72 3.50
N PHE A 72 8.66 -4.08 2.67
CA PHE A 72 8.89 -2.64 2.74
C PHE A 72 8.01 -1.79 1.83
N TRP A 73 7.26 -2.46 0.95
CA TRP A 73 6.41 -1.86 -0.08
C TRP A 73 4.94 -1.74 0.33
N GLU A 74 4.64 -1.95 1.61
CA GLU A 74 3.31 -1.79 2.20
C GLU A 74 3.33 -0.79 3.36
N SER A 75 4.05 0.33 3.17
CA SER A 75 4.16 1.36 4.19
C SER A 75 2.79 1.70 4.79
N PRO A 76 2.66 1.68 6.13
CA PRO A 76 1.45 2.13 6.81
C PRO A 76 1.36 3.66 6.82
N ASP A 77 2.39 4.36 6.37
CA ASP A 77 2.51 5.80 6.49
C ASP A 77 2.11 6.53 5.22
N ILE A 78 2.00 5.87 4.07
CA ILE A 78 1.58 6.48 2.80
C ILE A 78 0.11 6.18 2.55
N TRP A 79 -0.72 7.22 2.42
CA TRP A 79 -2.17 7.05 2.24
C TRP A 79 -2.62 7.82 1.00
N THR A 80 -3.81 7.50 0.49
CA THR A 80 -4.40 8.15 -0.70
C THR A 80 -5.87 8.43 -0.47
N ALA A 81 -6.38 9.58 -0.91
CA ALA A 81 -7.81 9.86 -1.01
C ALA A 81 -8.16 10.42 -2.38
N GLN A 82 -9.35 10.14 -2.89
CA GLN A 82 -9.80 10.71 -4.16
C GLN A 82 -10.07 12.22 -4.01
N GLY A 83 -9.71 12.99 -5.04
CA GLY A 83 -9.92 14.44 -5.12
C GLY A 83 -8.63 15.25 -5.06
N ASP A 84 -8.76 16.54 -5.37
CA ASP A 84 -7.68 17.51 -5.29
C ASP A 84 -7.35 17.88 -3.82
N PRO A 85 -6.07 18.18 -3.50
CA PRO A 85 -5.63 18.47 -2.13
C PRO A 85 -6.44 19.54 -1.42
N ASP A 86 -6.91 20.58 -2.11
CA ASP A 86 -7.69 21.67 -1.50
C ASP A 86 -9.09 21.22 -1.06
N ALA A 87 -9.68 20.26 -1.77
CA ALA A 87 -11.00 19.70 -1.46
C ALA A 87 -10.91 18.46 -0.56
N SER A 88 -9.75 17.78 -0.52
CA SER A 88 -9.56 16.59 0.30
C SER A 88 -9.34 16.94 1.78
N PRO A 89 -9.91 16.14 2.71
CA PRO A 89 -9.86 16.43 4.14
C PRO A 89 -8.43 16.40 4.68
N ALA A 90 -8.19 17.04 5.83
CA ALA A 90 -6.88 17.00 6.50
C ALA A 90 -6.51 15.58 6.95
N LEU A 91 -7.52 14.79 7.34
CA LEU A 91 -7.42 13.37 7.61
C LEU A 91 -8.22 12.62 6.52
N PRO A 92 -7.59 11.78 5.69
CA PRO A 92 -8.30 10.95 4.72
C PRO A 92 -9.25 9.96 5.43
N PRO A 93 -10.37 9.60 4.80
CA PRO A 93 -11.40 8.74 5.42
C PRO A 93 -10.94 7.29 5.61
N ASP A 94 -9.97 6.84 4.81
CA ASP A 94 -9.35 5.53 4.89
C ASP A 94 -7.88 5.58 4.48
N HIS A 95 -7.19 4.44 4.58
CA HIS A 95 -5.77 4.29 4.24
C HIS A 95 -5.48 4.39 2.74
N GLY A 96 -6.51 4.23 1.90
CA GLY A 96 -6.37 4.09 0.46
C GLY A 96 -5.79 2.75 0.03
N GLY A 97 -4.98 2.76 -1.03
CA GLY A 97 -4.38 1.55 -1.62
C GLY A 97 -4.91 1.20 -3.01
N SER A 98 -6.04 1.80 -3.40
CA SER A 98 -6.54 1.77 -4.77
C SER A 98 -6.92 3.19 -5.23
N VAL A 99 -6.57 3.53 -6.46
CA VAL A 99 -6.83 4.84 -7.06
C VAL A 99 -7.41 4.69 -8.46
N THR A 100 -8.25 5.62 -8.88
CA THR A 100 -8.86 5.57 -10.22
C THR A 100 -7.99 6.28 -11.26
N ALA A 101 -7.63 5.58 -12.33
CA ALA A 101 -6.87 6.13 -13.45
C ALA A 101 -7.51 7.42 -14.00
N GLY A 102 -6.70 8.44 -14.25
CA GLY A 102 -7.14 9.70 -14.86
C GLY A 102 -8.01 10.59 -13.94
N LYS A 103 -8.14 10.25 -12.65
CA LYS A 103 -8.82 11.09 -11.66
C LYS A 103 -7.82 11.64 -10.65
N PRO A 104 -7.95 12.89 -10.19
CA PRO A 104 -7.06 13.44 -9.17
C PRO A 104 -7.22 12.68 -7.85
N HIS A 105 -6.09 12.40 -7.22
CA HIS A 105 -5.99 11.83 -5.88
C HIS A 105 -5.00 12.65 -5.05
N THR A 106 -5.30 12.84 -3.78
CA THR A 106 -4.42 13.44 -2.80
C THR A 106 -3.62 12.35 -2.10
N VAL A 107 -2.31 12.52 -2.07
CA VAL A 107 -1.40 11.62 -1.34
C VAL A 107 -1.09 12.22 0.03
N TYR A 108 -1.01 11.36 1.05
CA TYR A 108 -0.66 11.75 2.41
C TYR A 108 0.49 10.89 2.91
N ALA A 109 1.26 11.44 3.85
CA ALA A 109 2.36 10.75 4.49
C ALA A 109 2.41 11.03 5.99
N HIS A 110 2.42 10.00 6.82
CA HIS A 110 2.84 10.13 8.20
C HIS A 110 4.37 10.29 8.26
N VAL A 111 4.82 11.35 8.93
CA VAL A 111 6.24 11.63 9.14
C VAL A 111 6.49 11.76 10.63
N TRP A 112 7.52 11.08 11.11
CA TRP A 112 7.87 10.97 12.52
C TRP A 112 9.24 11.60 12.77
N ASN A 113 9.38 12.22 13.93
CA ASN A 113 10.65 12.55 14.54
C ASN A 113 10.79 11.73 15.81
N LEU A 114 11.51 10.61 15.71
CA LEU A 114 11.86 9.77 16.86
C LEU A 114 13.10 10.28 17.59
N GLY A 115 13.64 11.41 17.13
CA GLY A 115 14.82 12.06 17.67
C GLY A 115 14.40 13.09 18.70
N PHE A 116 15.36 13.45 19.53
CA PHE A 116 15.11 14.32 20.66
C PHE A 116 15.11 15.81 20.30
N ALA A 117 15.74 16.19 19.19
CA ALA A 117 15.75 17.56 18.71
C ALA A 117 14.53 17.85 17.82
N PRO A 118 13.77 18.93 18.07
CA PRO A 118 12.75 19.39 17.14
C PRO A 118 13.43 19.84 15.85
N LEU A 119 12.71 19.76 14.73
CA LEU A 119 13.27 20.07 13.43
C LEU A 119 12.38 20.99 12.59
N ALA A 120 13.03 22.13 12.30
CA ALA A 120 12.89 23.16 11.29
C ALA A 120 12.73 22.72 9.81
N GLY A 121 11.62 22.97 9.12
CA GLY A 121 11.55 22.96 7.64
C GLY A 121 11.90 21.62 6.99
N ILE A 122 11.34 20.53 7.52
CA ILE A 122 11.47 19.18 6.94
C ILE A 122 10.81 19.17 5.58
N PHE A 123 11.54 18.71 4.57
CA PHE A 123 11.01 18.44 3.23
C PHE A 123 10.37 17.06 3.23
N VAL A 124 9.10 17.00 2.82
CA VAL A 124 8.36 15.76 2.58
C VAL A 124 8.04 15.72 1.11
N GLU A 125 8.76 14.88 0.38
CA GLU A 125 8.70 14.76 -1.06
C GLU A 125 7.88 13.52 -1.42
N PHE A 126 6.94 13.68 -2.34
CA PHE A 126 6.03 12.63 -2.80
C PHE A 126 6.35 12.26 -4.23
N TYR A 127 6.56 10.98 -4.49
CA TYR A 127 6.91 10.46 -5.80
C TYR A 127 6.01 9.30 -6.18
N TRP A 128 5.90 9.06 -7.49
CA TRP A 128 5.45 7.79 -8.03
C TRP A 128 6.51 7.19 -8.95
N PHE A 129 6.52 5.87 -9.06
CA PHE A 129 7.44 5.10 -9.88
C PHE A 129 6.68 4.07 -10.72
N ASP A 130 7.14 3.87 -11.95
CA ASP A 130 6.81 2.67 -12.74
C ASP A 130 7.59 1.47 -12.16
N PRO A 131 6.91 0.46 -11.60
CA PRO A 131 7.58 -0.67 -10.97
C PRO A 131 8.43 -1.49 -11.95
N SER A 132 8.12 -1.44 -13.25
CA SER A 132 8.87 -2.18 -14.28
C SER A 132 10.28 -1.62 -14.52
N LEU A 133 10.51 -0.36 -14.13
CA LEU A 133 11.80 0.32 -14.28
C LEU A 133 12.64 0.28 -12.99
N GLY A 134 12.07 -0.25 -11.91
CA GLY A 134 12.68 -0.22 -10.58
C GLY A 134 12.63 1.17 -9.92
N ILE A 135 13.11 1.24 -8.69
CA ILE A 135 13.02 2.44 -7.85
C ILE A 135 14.41 3.07 -7.74
N SER A 136 14.63 4.14 -8.50
CA SER A 136 15.91 4.88 -8.53
C SER A 136 15.68 6.32 -8.99
N GLY A 137 16.62 7.23 -8.68
CA GLY A 137 16.48 8.66 -9.00
C GLY A 137 16.21 8.94 -10.48
N THR A 138 16.68 8.09 -11.39
CA THR A 138 16.44 8.20 -12.84
C THR A 138 14.96 8.09 -13.22
N TYR A 139 14.17 7.33 -12.45
CA TYR A 139 12.75 7.06 -12.73
C TYR A 139 11.82 7.70 -11.70
N ALA A 140 12.34 8.62 -10.88
CA ALA A 140 11.56 9.31 -9.86
C ALA A 140 10.66 10.37 -10.47
N ASN A 141 9.34 10.16 -10.41
CA ASN A 141 8.37 11.16 -10.86
C ASN A 141 7.85 11.94 -9.66
N LEU A 142 8.33 13.18 -9.49
CA LEU A 142 7.90 14.04 -8.40
C LEU A 142 6.44 14.45 -8.59
N ILE A 143 5.62 14.19 -7.57
CA ILE A 143 4.24 14.68 -7.47
C ILE A 143 4.25 16.08 -6.85
N GLY A 144 4.87 16.21 -5.67
CA GLY A 144 4.88 17.46 -4.93
C GLY A 144 5.77 17.40 -3.70
N VAL A 145 5.97 18.56 -3.08
CA VAL A 145 6.82 18.73 -1.90
C VAL A 145 6.08 19.56 -0.85
N ALA A 146 5.95 19.02 0.36
CA ALA A 146 5.46 19.74 1.51
C ALA A 146 6.61 20.12 2.45
N ARG A 147 6.42 21.19 3.22
CA ARG A 147 7.32 21.55 4.33
C ARG A 147 6.59 21.43 5.65
N VAL A 148 7.22 20.77 6.62
CA VAL A 148 6.64 20.58 7.95
C VAL A 148 7.65 20.77 9.07
N GLU A 149 7.10 21.00 10.26
CA GLU A 149 7.85 21.10 11.51
C GLU A 149 7.47 19.93 12.41
N LEU A 150 8.46 19.23 12.97
CA LEU A 150 8.22 18.15 13.93
C LEU A 150 8.92 18.44 15.26
N ALA A 151 8.18 18.26 16.36
CA ALA A 151 8.73 18.36 17.71
C ALA A 151 9.67 17.17 18.00
N GLY A 152 10.42 17.26 19.10
CA GLY A 152 11.21 16.13 19.57
C GLY A 152 10.34 14.99 20.11
N ARG A 153 10.89 13.78 20.11
CA ARG A 153 10.27 12.57 20.66
C ARG A 153 9.69 12.80 22.05
N GLY A 154 8.45 12.35 22.24
CA GLY A 154 7.72 12.46 23.51
C GLY A 154 7.01 13.80 23.72
N MET A 155 7.04 14.69 22.72
CA MET A 155 6.29 15.94 22.69
C MET A 155 5.15 15.85 21.67
N GLN A 156 4.07 16.58 21.92
CA GLN A 156 3.01 16.76 20.92
C GLN A 156 3.59 17.36 19.63
N GLY A 157 3.25 16.77 18.49
CA GLY A 157 3.76 17.18 17.18
C GLY A 157 5.10 16.56 16.78
N SER A 158 5.60 15.54 17.49
CA SER A 158 6.71 14.69 17.00
C SER A 158 6.30 13.78 15.84
N HIS A 159 5.04 13.83 15.44
CA HIS A 159 4.44 13.12 14.33
C HIS A 159 3.41 14.02 13.65
N LYS A 160 3.35 13.95 12.32
CA LYS A 160 2.29 14.60 11.53
C LYS A 160 1.86 13.73 10.38
N LEU A 161 0.57 13.82 10.04
CA LEU A 161 0.08 13.44 8.72
C LEU A 161 0.23 14.65 7.79
N VAL A 162 1.03 14.48 6.74
CA VAL A 162 1.41 15.53 5.80
C VAL A 162 0.66 15.29 4.50
N LYS A 163 -0.12 16.28 4.07
CA LYS A 163 -0.86 16.26 2.81
C LYS A 163 0.03 16.78 1.68
N CYS A 164 0.14 16.03 0.57
CA CYS A 164 0.81 16.51 -0.64
C CYS A 164 0.05 17.72 -1.20
N PRO A 165 0.73 18.84 -1.51
CA PRO A 165 0.05 20.04 -1.98
C PRO A 165 -0.40 19.95 -3.44
N ILE A 166 0.06 18.93 -4.19
CA ILE A 166 -0.26 18.73 -5.60
C ILE A 166 -1.03 17.41 -5.76
N ALA A 167 -2.10 17.45 -6.53
CA ALA A 167 -2.87 16.27 -6.88
C ALA A 167 -2.02 15.32 -7.73
N TRP A 168 -2.10 14.03 -7.43
CA TRP A 168 -1.58 12.98 -8.28
C TRP A 168 -2.67 12.45 -9.19
N VAL A 169 -2.39 12.39 -10.49
CA VAL A 169 -3.30 11.79 -11.48
C VAL A 169 -2.67 10.49 -11.98
N PRO A 170 -3.05 9.33 -11.41
CA PRO A 170 -2.46 8.04 -11.75
C PRO A 170 -2.83 7.64 -13.17
N GLN A 171 -1.93 6.90 -13.83
CA GLN A 171 -2.15 6.39 -15.17
C GLN A 171 -2.25 4.87 -15.15
N MET A 172 -2.99 4.28 -16.09
CA MET A 172 -3.11 2.83 -16.15
C MET A 172 -1.88 2.19 -16.81
N GLN A 173 -0.75 2.23 -16.12
CA GLN A 173 0.53 1.65 -16.53
C GLN A 173 0.81 0.34 -15.77
N ASN A 174 1.63 -0.54 -16.33
CA ASN A 174 2.10 -1.79 -15.69
C ASN A 174 1.01 -2.61 -14.93
N GLY A 175 -0.13 -2.89 -15.57
CA GLY A 175 -1.22 -3.66 -14.94
C GLY A 175 -1.99 -2.93 -13.84
N GLY A 176 -1.77 -1.63 -13.68
CA GLY A 176 -2.34 -0.83 -12.61
C GLY A 176 -1.54 -0.95 -11.32
N HIS A 177 -0.28 -1.34 -11.37
CA HIS A 177 0.59 -1.30 -10.21
C HIS A 177 1.47 -0.06 -10.30
N GLU A 178 1.33 0.86 -9.35
CA GLU A 178 2.19 2.04 -9.22
C GLU A 178 2.80 2.06 -7.83
N CYS A 179 4.08 2.41 -7.73
CA CYS A 179 4.78 2.52 -6.46
C CYS A 179 4.78 3.97 -6.00
N LEU A 180 4.04 4.30 -4.94
CA LEU A 180 4.22 5.57 -4.25
C LEU A 180 5.43 5.48 -3.33
N VAL A 181 6.26 6.51 -3.37
CA VAL A 181 7.42 6.64 -2.50
C VAL A 181 7.39 8.01 -1.86
N VAL A 182 7.63 8.04 -0.55
CA VAL A 182 7.74 9.28 0.21
C VAL A 182 9.11 9.35 0.83
N ARG A 183 9.72 10.53 0.73
CA ARG A 183 11.03 10.84 1.32
C ARG A 183 10.92 12.04 2.25
N ALA A 184 11.43 11.88 3.46
CA ALA A 184 11.49 12.96 4.46
C ALA A 184 12.93 13.33 4.77
N THR A 185 13.32 14.59 4.57
CA THR A 185 14.68 15.06 4.86
C THR A 185 14.68 16.40 5.59
N GLY A 186 15.72 16.68 6.35
CA GLY A 186 15.88 17.99 6.96
C GLY A 186 17.29 18.26 7.46
N ILE A 187 17.50 19.48 7.95
CA ILE A 187 18.81 19.92 8.43
C ILE A 187 19.21 19.09 9.65
N GLY A 188 20.38 18.46 9.61
CA GLY A 188 20.84 17.57 10.69
C GLY A 188 20.33 16.14 10.60
N ASP A 189 19.42 15.83 9.66
CA ASP A 189 19.08 14.47 9.26
C ASP A 189 18.80 14.34 7.76
N PRO A 190 19.85 14.43 6.91
CA PRO A 190 19.71 14.23 5.48
C PRO A 190 19.49 12.75 5.14
N ALA A 191 18.82 12.46 4.01
CA ALA A 191 18.59 11.08 3.55
C ALA A 191 19.89 10.27 3.41
N GLY A 192 21.00 10.91 3.01
CA GLY A 192 22.28 10.24 2.82
C GLY A 192 22.27 9.27 1.63
N ALA A 193 23.01 8.17 1.72
CA ALA A 193 23.09 7.14 0.68
C ALA A 193 21.79 6.31 0.60
N ASN A 194 21.62 5.59 -0.52
CA ASN A 194 20.46 4.73 -0.76
C ASN A 194 19.12 5.48 -0.66
N GLU A 195 19.07 6.68 -1.23
CA GLU A 195 17.94 7.63 -1.16
C GLU A 195 16.60 7.12 -1.70
N TRP A 196 16.56 5.91 -2.27
CA TRP A 196 15.37 5.27 -2.83
C TRP A 196 15.13 3.85 -2.29
N SER A 197 15.85 3.44 -1.25
CA SER A 197 15.74 2.09 -0.69
C SER A 197 15.15 2.15 0.73
N PRO A 198 13.83 1.94 0.89
CA PRO A 198 13.21 1.90 2.22
C PRO A 198 13.86 0.89 3.17
N TRP A 199 14.42 -0.19 2.62
CA TRP A 199 15.15 -1.22 3.34
C TRP A 199 16.44 -0.71 4.00
N LEU A 200 17.17 0.19 3.34
CA LEU A 200 18.45 0.72 3.80
C LEU A 200 18.33 2.12 4.39
N ASN A 201 17.24 2.83 4.11
CA ASN A 201 17.09 4.23 4.41
C ASN A 201 15.74 4.52 5.07
N ARG A 202 15.78 4.89 6.35
CA ARG A 202 14.59 5.21 7.15
C ARG A 202 13.85 6.48 6.73
N HIS A 203 14.51 7.33 5.94
CA HIS A 203 13.90 8.55 5.42
C HIS A 203 12.90 8.26 4.31
N VAL A 204 12.90 7.03 3.78
CA VAL A 204 12.15 6.63 2.59
C VAL A 204 11.19 5.52 2.97
N ALA A 205 9.95 5.64 2.54
CA ALA A 205 8.98 4.55 2.59
C ALA A 205 8.35 4.35 1.22
N GLN A 206 7.89 3.13 0.96
CA GLN A 206 7.20 2.77 -0.26
C GLN A 206 5.84 2.16 0.06
N ARG A 207 4.85 2.50 -0.74
CA ARG A 207 3.56 1.82 -0.78
C ARG A 207 3.16 1.53 -2.21
N ASN A 208 2.86 0.27 -2.48
CA ASN A 208 2.28 -0.15 -3.74
C ASN A 208 0.80 0.23 -3.78
N ILE A 209 0.37 0.83 -4.88
CA ILE A 209 -1.00 1.29 -5.11
C ILE A 209 -1.55 0.58 -6.34
N THR A 210 -2.82 0.17 -6.23
CA THR A 210 -3.57 -0.39 -7.35
C THR A 210 -4.31 0.71 -8.10
N VAL A 211 -3.89 1.03 -9.31
CA VAL A 211 -4.65 1.85 -10.25
C VAL A 211 -5.74 1.00 -10.88
N VAL A 212 -6.98 1.41 -10.66
CA VAL A 212 -8.15 0.80 -11.29
C VAL A 212 -8.66 1.70 -12.41
N GLN A 213 -9.07 1.08 -13.51
CA GLN A 213 -9.71 1.78 -14.61
C GLN A 213 -11.23 1.68 -14.42
N SER A 214 -11.95 2.81 -14.52
CA SER A 214 -13.41 2.77 -14.45
C SER A 214 -13.95 1.96 -15.64
N GLY A 215 -14.48 0.76 -15.38
CA GLY A 215 -15.10 -0.09 -16.40
C GLY A 215 -14.16 -0.87 -17.32
N ALA A 216 -12.92 -1.18 -16.92
CA ALA A 216 -12.03 -2.00 -17.76
C ALA A 216 -12.62 -3.39 -18.09
N ALA A 217 -12.42 -3.82 -19.35
CA ALA A 217 -12.65 -5.19 -19.75
C ALA A 217 -11.66 -6.10 -18.98
N VAL A 218 -12.21 -7.06 -18.24
CA VAL A 218 -11.47 -8.07 -17.47
C VAL A 218 -10.35 -8.71 -18.30
N SER A 219 -10.56 -8.91 -19.59
CA SER A 219 -9.55 -9.46 -20.51
C SER A 219 -8.25 -8.67 -20.57
N SER A 220 -8.29 -7.32 -20.59
CA SER A 220 -7.06 -6.51 -20.63
C SER A 220 -6.31 -6.52 -19.31
N LEU A 221 -7.03 -6.63 -18.19
CA LEU A 221 -6.42 -6.83 -16.87
C LEU A 221 -5.69 -8.19 -16.88
N LEU A 222 -6.37 -9.27 -17.28
CA LEU A 222 -5.80 -10.61 -17.32
C LEU A 222 -4.55 -10.73 -18.21
N THR A 223 -4.52 -10.06 -19.36
CA THR A 223 -3.32 -10.04 -20.22
C THR A 223 -2.16 -9.34 -19.51
N LYS A 224 -2.38 -8.15 -18.92
CA LYS A 224 -1.32 -7.42 -18.21
C LYS A 224 -0.82 -8.18 -16.97
N LEU A 225 -1.73 -8.82 -16.23
CA LEU A 225 -1.40 -9.70 -15.09
C LEU A 225 -0.52 -10.88 -15.49
N ASN A 226 -0.76 -11.43 -16.68
CA ASN A 226 0.03 -12.52 -17.23
C ASN A 226 1.44 -12.05 -17.59
N ASP A 227 1.56 -10.86 -18.16
CA ASP A 227 2.83 -10.29 -18.63
C ASP A 227 3.71 -9.78 -17.46
N SER A 228 3.09 -9.34 -16.35
CA SER A 228 3.80 -8.84 -15.17
C SER A 228 4.20 -9.95 -14.17
N ARG A 229 4.10 -11.23 -14.53
CA ARG A 229 4.38 -12.34 -13.60
C ARG A 229 5.89 -12.43 -13.36
N PRO A 230 6.37 -12.40 -12.10
CA PRO A 230 7.77 -12.66 -11.82
C PRO A 230 8.11 -14.11 -12.20
N PHE A 231 9.27 -14.32 -12.83
CA PHE A 231 9.77 -15.66 -13.12
C PHE A 231 9.85 -16.51 -11.84
N ASN A 232 9.63 -17.82 -11.97
CA ASN A 232 9.75 -18.77 -10.86
C ASN A 232 8.72 -18.58 -9.72
N THR A 233 7.54 -18.04 -10.02
CA THR A 233 6.44 -17.89 -9.04
C THR A 233 5.35 -18.92 -9.25
N ARG A 234 4.57 -19.24 -8.21
CA ARG A 234 3.27 -19.95 -8.33
C ARG A 234 2.11 -18.98 -8.13
N ILE A 235 0.97 -19.23 -8.76
CA ILE A 235 -0.23 -18.39 -8.65
C ILE A 235 -1.39 -19.23 -8.11
N GLN A 236 -2.02 -18.77 -7.04
CA GLN A 236 -3.27 -19.33 -6.52
C GLN A 236 -4.44 -18.42 -6.86
N LEU A 237 -5.55 -19.02 -7.28
CA LEU A 237 -6.82 -18.32 -7.44
C LEU A 237 -7.75 -18.68 -6.29
N ILE A 238 -8.23 -17.68 -5.57
CA ILE A 238 -8.96 -17.84 -4.31
C ILE A 238 -10.29 -17.11 -4.43
N GLN A 239 -11.42 -17.79 -4.23
CA GLN A 239 -12.68 -17.10 -3.95
C GLN A 239 -12.70 -16.72 -2.47
N LEU A 240 -13.18 -15.52 -2.15
CA LEU A 240 -13.23 -15.01 -0.79
C LEU A 240 -14.68 -14.94 -0.28
N SER A 241 -14.87 -15.26 1.00
CA SER A 241 -16.13 -15.02 1.69
C SER A 241 -16.32 -13.53 1.97
N ALA A 242 -17.54 -13.17 2.39
CA ALA A 242 -17.83 -11.82 2.84
C ALA A 242 -16.90 -11.34 3.97
N GLN A 243 -16.46 -12.24 4.86
CA GLN A 243 -15.57 -11.90 5.97
C GLN A 243 -14.17 -11.50 5.49
N GLU A 244 -13.54 -12.33 4.65
CA GLU A 244 -12.20 -12.04 4.13
C GLU A 244 -12.20 -10.95 3.06
N ALA A 245 -13.30 -10.77 2.34
CA ALA A 245 -13.44 -9.76 1.31
C ALA A 245 -13.91 -8.38 1.83
N HIS A 246 -14.28 -8.26 3.11
CA HIS A 246 -14.97 -7.09 3.65
C HIS A 246 -14.24 -5.76 3.35
N LEU A 247 -12.91 -5.75 3.39
CA LEU A 247 -12.13 -4.55 3.15
C LEU A 247 -12.09 -4.19 1.66
N ALA A 248 -11.78 -5.16 0.79
CA ALA A 248 -11.78 -4.93 -0.65
C ALA A 248 -13.14 -4.42 -1.12
N HIS A 249 -14.22 -4.92 -0.51
CA HIS A 249 -15.58 -4.46 -0.70
C HIS A 249 -15.81 -3.02 -0.22
N ARG A 250 -15.45 -2.68 1.02
CA ARG A 250 -15.57 -1.30 1.55
C ARG A 250 -14.84 -0.28 0.67
N ILE A 251 -13.69 -0.65 0.11
CA ILE A 251 -12.89 0.24 -0.73
C ILE A 251 -13.49 0.35 -2.14
N ALA A 252 -13.75 -0.78 -2.80
CA ALA A 252 -14.04 -0.79 -4.24
C ALA A 252 -15.54 -0.66 -4.58
N ALA A 253 -16.43 -1.16 -3.71
CA ALA A 253 -17.88 -1.12 -3.96
C ALA A 253 -18.70 -1.13 -2.66
N PRO A 254 -18.58 -0.10 -1.80
CA PRO A 254 -19.22 -0.08 -0.48
C PRO A 254 -20.75 -0.13 -0.52
N ARG A 255 -21.36 0.12 -1.68
CA ARG A 255 -22.82 0.14 -1.88
C ARG A 255 -23.41 -1.19 -2.36
N LEU A 256 -22.57 -2.18 -2.68
CA LEU A 256 -23.03 -3.49 -3.14
C LEU A 256 -23.10 -4.47 -1.97
N ASN A 257 -23.86 -5.54 -2.11
CA ASN A 257 -23.88 -6.65 -1.16
C ASN A 257 -22.83 -7.69 -1.56
N LEU A 258 -22.05 -8.21 -0.61
CA LEU A 258 -21.16 -9.34 -0.92
C LEU A 258 -21.95 -10.65 -1.02
N ALA A 259 -21.66 -11.42 -2.06
CA ALA A 259 -22.20 -12.75 -2.23
C ALA A 259 -21.83 -13.65 -1.04
N ARG A 260 -22.79 -14.46 -0.60
CA ARG A 260 -22.58 -15.42 0.49
C ARG A 260 -21.87 -16.67 -0.03
N LEU A 261 -20.54 -16.58 -0.06
CA LEU A 261 -19.66 -17.65 -0.49
C LEU A 261 -18.69 -18.02 0.62
N ASP A 262 -18.19 -19.26 0.60
CA ASP A 262 -17.10 -19.68 1.48
C ASP A 262 -15.74 -19.35 0.84
N THR A 263 -14.76 -18.99 1.67
CA THR A 263 -13.38 -18.83 1.21
C THR A 263 -12.80 -20.17 0.78
N ARG A 264 -12.32 -20.23 -0.47
CA ARG A 264 -11.82 -21.46 -1.07
C ARG A 264 -10.80 -21.14 -2.15
N VAL A 265 -9.72 -21.88 -2.23
CA VAL A 265 -8.82 -21.80 -3.38
C VAL A 265 -9.34 -22.72 -4.47
N LEU A 266 -9.51 -22.12 -5.64
CA LEU A 266 -10.12 -22.74 -6.80
C LEU A 266 -9.11 -23.55 -7.62
N GLY A 267 -7.82 -23.17 -7.56
CA GLY A 267 -6.72 -23.91 -8.16
C GLY A 267 -5.40 -23.16 -8.06
N GLU A 268 -4.32 -23.85 -8.40
CA GLU A 268 -2.97 -23.30 -8.38
C GLU A 268 -2.26 -23.59 -9.71
N LEU A 269 -1.63 -22.56 -10.28
CA LEU A 269 -0.68 -22.69 -11.37
C LEU A 269 0.74 -22.68 -10.77
N GLY A 270 1.41 -23.82 -10.86
CA GLY A 270 2.76 -24.01 -10.35
C GLY A 270 3.83 -23.30 -11.18
N ILE A 271 5.07 -23.48 -10.74
CA ILE A 271 6.26 -22.86 -11.33
C ILE A 271 6.54 -23.42 -12.74
N GLY A 272 6.31 -24.71 -12.95
CA GLY A 272 6.45 -25.38 -14.25
C GLY A 272 5.23 -25.22 -15.16
N ASN A 273 4.31 -24.31 -14.81
CA ASN A 273 3.01 -24.11 -15.48
C ASN A 273 2.08 -25.33 -15.44
N GLU A 274 2.33 -26.27 -14.53
CA GLU A 274 1.38 -27.30 -14.15
C GLU A 274 0.19 -26.67 -13.41
N LEU A 275 -1.01 -27.06 -13.82
CA LEU A 275 -2.22 -26.66 -13.12
C LEU A 275 -2.63 -27.80 -12.18
N VAL A 276 -2.70 -27.51 -10.89
CA VAL A 276 -3.06 -28.50 -9.87
C VAL A 276 -4.30 -28.05 -9.10
N ALA A 277 -5.16 -29.03 -8.77
CA ALA A 277 -6.12 -28.84 -7.68
C ALA A 277 -5.30 -28.54 -6.43
N ALA A 278 -5.53 -27.38 -5.84
CA ALA A 278 -4.80 -27.00 -4.65
C ALA A 278 -5.15 -28.00 -3.52
N LYS A 279 -4.14 -28.73 -3.06
CA LYS A 279 -4.25 -29.70 -1.96
C LYS A 279 -4.29 -28.89 -0.66
N PHE A 280 -5.46 -28.74 -0.04
CA PHE A 280 -5.54 -28.01 1.23
C PHE A 280 -5.36 -28.94 2.40
N ASP A 281 -4.30 -28.68 3.17
CA ASP A 281 -4.38 -28.71 4.63
C ASP A 281 -3.97 -27.34 5.25
N ARG A 282 -3.26 -26.46 4.52
CA ARG A 282 -2.90 -25.10 4.99
C ARG A 282 -2.80 -24.11 3.84
N LEU A 283 -3.48 -22.97 3.96
CA LEU A 283 -3.12 -21.76 3.21
C LEU A 283 -1.71 -21.32 3.68
N PRO A 284 -0.78 -20.98 2.76
CA PRO A 284 0.51 -20.42 3.16
C PRO A 284 0.32 -19.19 4.05
N THR A 285 1.26 -18.94 4.97
CA THR A 285 1.26 -17.74 5.80
C THR A 285 1.19 -16.49 4.91
N GLY A 286 0.13 -15.71 5.05
CA GLY A 286 -0.08 -14.50 4.25
C GLY A 286 -0.91 -14.66 2.97
N ALA A 287 -1.35 -15.88 2.61
CA ALA A 287 -2.28 -16.09 1.49
C ALA A 287 -3.56 -15.23 1.55
N LEU A 288 -3.99 -15.00 2.79
CA LEU A 288 -5.09 -14.12 3.17
C LEU A 288 -4.61 -13.02 4.11
N ALA A 289 -3.32 -12.70 4.10
CA ALA A 289 -2.90 -11.39 4.59
C ALA A 289 -3.75 -10.42 3.79
N ALA A 290 -4.74 -9.82 4.44
CA ALA A 290 -5.43 -8.71 3.85
C ALA A 290 -4.35 -7.73 3.40
N VAL A 291 -4.66 -6.85 2.47
CA VAL A 291 -3.83 -5.67 2.23
C VAL A 291 -3.86 -4.75 3.50
N HIS A 292 -4.25 -5.26 4.68
CA HIS A 292 -4.98 -4.50 5.70
C HIS A 292 -5.36 -5.15 7.06
N PRO A 293 -4.86 -6.30 7.57
CA PRO A 293 -5.19 -6.70 8.96
C PRO A 293 -4.63 -5.71 9.98
N MET A 294 -3.70 -4.86 9.54
CA MET A 294 -3.03 -3.86 10.35
C MET A 294 -3.84 -2.56 10.56
N ALA A 295 -4.95 -2.35 9.85
CA ALA A 295 -5.80 -1.16 10.06
C ALA A 295 -6.88 -1.33 11.15
N GLU A 296 -7.25 -2.56 11.51
CA GLU A 296 -8.28 -2.82 12.54
C GLU A 296 -7.69 -3.31 13.88
N GLY A 297 -6.37 -3.39 14.03
CA GLY A 297 -5.73 -3.66 15.32
C GLY A 297 -5.97 -5.07 15.90
N GLY A 298 -6.38 -6.03 15.08
CA GLY A 298 -6.62 -7.42 15.48
C GLY A 298 -5.58 -8.39 14.92
N VAL A 299 -5.27 -9.46 15.66
CA VAL A 299 -4.61 -10.64 15.10
C VAL A 299 -5.55 -11.23 14.05
N PRO A 300 -5.15 -11.37 12.77
CA PRO A 300 -6.01 -11.97 11.77
C PRO A 300 -6.42 -13.36 12.24
N LEU A 301 -7.72 -13.62 12.32
CA LEU A 301 -8.20 -14.98 12.53
C LEU A 301 -7.65 -15.84 11.39
N PRO A 302 -7.02 -16.99 11.68
CA PRO A 302 -6.59 -17.89 10.63
C PRO A 302 -7.84 -18.29 9.86
N ALA A 303 -7.87 -17.92 8.57
CA ALA A 303 -8.98 -18.34 7.73
C ALA A 303 -9.05 -19.85 7.71
N ARG A 304 -10.28 -20.36 7.70
CA ARG A 304 -10.54 -21.78 7.59
C ARG A 304 -11.12 -22.00 6.19
N PRO A 305 -10.32 -22.43 5.21
CA PRO A 305 -10.87 -22.85 3.93
C PRO A 305 -11.95 -23.91 4.17
N SER A 306 -13.08 -23.83 3.46
CA SER A 306 -14.04 -24.92 3.51
C SER A 306 -13.42 -26.18 2.88
N GLU A 307 -13.31 -27.27 3.63
CA GLU A 307 -12.74 -28.56 3.14
C GLU A 307 -13.65 -29.30 2.14
N GLY A 308 -14.87 -28.81 1.89
CA GLY A 308 -15.89 -29.56 1.17
C GLY A 308 -16.02 -29.28 -0.33
N ARG A 309 -16.12 -30.35 -1.13
CA ARG A 309 -16.67 -30.33 -2.51
C ARG A 309 -18.11 -29.78 -2.61
N LYS A 310 -18.78 -29.50 -1.48
CA LYS A 310 -20.18 -29.06 -1.40
C LYS A 310 -20.39 -27.54 -1.48
N SER A 311 -19.36 -26.74 -1.23
CA SER A 311 -19.50 -25.26 -1.29
C SER A 311 -19.57 -24.78 -2.73
N ALA A 312 -20.43 -23.79 -2.98
CA ALA A 312 -20.58 -23.19 -4.29
C ALA A 312 -19.28 -22.51 -4.74
N VAL A 313 -18.96 -22.66 -6.02
CA VAL A 313 -17.76 -22.10 -6.64
C VAL A 313 -18.17 -21.05 -7.68
N ILE A 314 -17.52 -19.89 -7.66
CA ILE A 314 -17.71 -18.84 -8.67
C ILE A 314 -17.48 -19.43 -10.07
N ASP A 315 -18.43 -19.23 -10.98
CA ASP A 315 -18.26 -19.56 -12.39
C ASP A 315 -17.39 -18.51 -13.08
N LEU A 316 -16.07 -18.63 -12.93
CA LEU A 316 -15.09 -17.70 -13.47
C LEU A 316 -15.20 -17.52 -14.98
N MET A 317 -15.67 -18.52 -15.73
CA MET A 317 -15.81 -18.39 -17.18
C MET A 317 -16.98 -17.49 -17.57
N ARG A 318 -18.03 -17.43 -16.73
CA ARG A 318 -19.15 -16.49 -16.89
C ARG A 318 -18.87 -15.12 -16.29
N VAL A 319 -18.21 -15.10 -15.13
CA VAL A 319 -18.00 -13.90 -14.30
C VAL A 319 -16.79 -13.10 -14.79
N LEU A 320 -15.74 -13.79 -15.27
CA LEU A 320 -14.53 -13.22 -15.84
C LEU A 320 -14.31 -13.81 -17.24
N PRO A 321 -15.17 -13.49 -18.24
CA PRO A 321 -15.01 -14.04 -19.57
C PRO A 321 -13.65 -13.61 -20.12
N ALA A 322 -12.71 -14.56 -20.14
CA ALA A 322 -11.47 -14.39 -20.88
C ALA A 322 -11.90 -14.15 -22.33
N GLY A 323 -11.70 -12.92 -22.82
CA GLY A 323 -12.04 -12.58 -24.20
C GLY A 323 -11.49 -13.65 -25.14
N ARG A 324 -12.24 -13.99 -26.21
CA ARG A 324 -11.82 -15.00 -27.19
C ARG A 324 -10.37 -14.72 -27.59
N ALA A 325 -9.44 -15.52 -27.09
CA ALA A 325 -8.06 -15.45 -27.51
C ALA A 325 -8.05 -15.68 -29.01
N THR A 326 -7.70 -14.65 -29.78
CA THR A 326 -7.52 -14.79 -31.23
C THR A 326 -6.49 -15.89 -31.43
N ALA A 327 -6.82 -16.89 -32.27
CA ALA A 327 -6.14 -18.18 -32.43
C ALA A 327 -4.63 -18.14 -32.83
N ARG A 328 -3.98 -16.97 -32.80
CA ARG A 328 -2.58 -16.76 -33.20
C ARG A 328 -1.59 -16.58 -32.05
N ARG A 329 -2.02 -16.56 -30.79
CA ARG A 329 -1.11 -16.58 -29.63
C ARG A 329 -1.51 -17.73 -28.71
N GLU A 330 -0.52 -18.49 -28.24
CA GLU A 330 -0.65 -19.44 -27.13
C GLU A 330 -1.61 -18.86 -26.07
N PRO A 331 -2.61 -19.62 -25.58
CA PRO A 331 -3.52 -19.10 -24.57
C PRO A 331 -2.70 -18.67 -23.35
N THR A 332 -2.76 -17.37 -23.02
CA THR A 332 -2.12 -16.78 -21.84
C THR A 332 -2.31 -17.69 -20.62
N HIS A 333 -1.27 -17.87 -19.78
CA HIS A 333 -1.28 -18.80 -18.65
C HIS A 333 -2.49 -18.61 -17.72
N LEU A 334 -2.98 -17.38 -17.57
CA LEU A 334 -4.21 -17.04 -16.82
C LEU A 334 -5.50 -17.55 -17.48
N ALA A 335 -5.61 -17.47 -18.81
CA ALA A 335 -6.75 -18.06 -19.52
C ALA A 335 -6.74 -19.59 -19.47
N ARG A 336 -5.55 -20.20 -19.40
CA ARG A 336 -5.38 -21.64 -19.11
C ARG A 336 -5.73 -21.95 -17.66
N LEU A 337 -5.33 -21.11 -16.70
CA LEU A 337 -5.69 -21.21 -15.30
C LEU A 337 -7.20 -21.18 -15.11
N PHE A 338 -7.92 -20.22 -15.71
CA PHE A 338 -9.37 -20.11 -15.54
C PHE A 338 -10.14 -21.28 -16.17
N ARG A 339 -9.75 -21.68 -17.38
CA ARG A 339 -10.34 -22.87 -18.03
C ARG A 339 -10.06 -24.13 -17.22
N GLY A 340 -8.81 -24.36 -16.85
CA GLY A 340 -8.48 -25.56 -16.10
C GLY A 340 -9.04 -25.53 -14.68
N ILE A 341 -9.25 -24.37 -14.05
CA ILE A 341 -9.97 -24.28 -12.77
C ILE A 341 -11.44 -24.66 -12.93
N ALA A 342 -12.08 -24.29 -14.05
CA ALA A 342 -13.42 -24.77 -14.35
C ALA A 342 -13.43 -26.30 -14.39
N ASP A 343 -12.41 -26.92 -15.00
CA ASP A 343 -12.28 -28.37 -15.08
C ASP A 343 -11.96 -29.00 -13.71
N LEU A 344 -11.04 -28.42 -12.92
CA LEU A 344 -10.67 -28.91 -11.58
C LEU A 344 -11.83 -28.89 -10.59
N ASN A 345 -12.83 -28.02 -10.81
CA ASN A 345 -14.02 -27.90 -9.98
C ASN A 345 -15.27 -28.46 -10.64
N LEU A 346 -15.12 -29.34 -11.65
CA LEU A 346 -16.24 -30.13 -12.20
C LEU A 346 -16.94 -30.90 -11.07
N GLY A 347 -18.27 -30.74 -11.00
CA GLY A 347 -19.12 -31.37 -9.98
C GLY A 347 -19.37 -30.53 -8.71
N ALA A 348 -18.68 -29.40 -8.51
CA ALA A 348 -19.07 -28.45 -7.46
C ALA A 348 -20.31 -27.62 -7.90
N PRO A 349 -21.23 -27.26 -6.98
CA PRO A 349 -22.29 -26.30 -7.29
C PRO A 349 -21.70 -24.99 -7.81
N ARG A 350 -22.28 -24.42 -8.87
CA ARG A 350 -21.80 -23.15 -9.44
C ARG A 350 -22.59 -21.98 -8.89
N GLN A 351 -21.88 -20.98 -8.40
CA GLN A 351 -22.50 -19.70 -8.06
C GLN A 351 -22.79 -18.93 -9.36
N PRO A 352 -24.02 -18.44 -9.58
CA PRO A 352 -24.33 -17.59 -10.72
C PRO A 352 -23.53 -16.28 -10.66
N PRO A 353 -23.40 -15.55 -11.78
CA PRO A 353 -22.87 -14.19 -11.75
C PRO A 353 -23.63 -13.31 -10.75
N PRO A 354 -22.95 -12.34 -10.11
CA PRO A 354 -23.57 -11.48 -9.11
C PRO A 354 -24.75 -10.70 -9.71
N ALA A 355 -25.81 -10.52 -8.92
CA ALA A 355 -26.91 -9.61 -9.25
C ALA A 355 -26.45 -8.14 -9.26
N LYS A 356 -27.26 -7.23 -9.82
CA LYS A 356 -26.92 -5.79 -10.01
C LYS A 356 -26.49 -5.08 -8.73
N ASP A 357 -27.04 -5.47 -7.60
CA ASP A 357 -26.75 -4.96 -6.26
C ASP A 357 -25.77 -5.85 -5.48
N GLU A 358 -25.17 -6.85 -6.12
CA GLU A 358 -24.29 -7.83 -5.52
C GLU A 358 -22.87 -7.76 -6.12
N ALA A 359 -21.89 -8.20 -5.34
CA ALA A 359 -20.51 -8.36 -5.75
C ALA A 359 -19.94 -9.71 -5.27
N GLN A 360 -19.12 -10.33 -6.11
CA GLN A 360 -18.30 -11.50 -5.80
C GLN A 360 -16.83 -11.10 -5.80
N VAL A 361 -16.01 -11.75 -4.96
CA VAL A 361 -14.60 -11.38 -4.81
C VAL A 361 -13.69 -12.56 -5.06
N VAL A 362 -12.72 -12.35 -5.92
CA VAL A 362 -11.70 -13.33 -6.30
C VAL A 362 -10.33 -12.71 -6.08
N ARG A 363 -9.43 -13.44 -5.45
CA ARG A 363 -8.04 -13.05 -5.22
C ARG A 363 -7.09 -13.93 -6.04
N LEU A 364 -6.17 -13.29 -6.75
CA LEU A 364 -5.00 -13.90 -7.34
C LEU A 364 -3.84 -13.67 -6.38
N ALA A 365 -3.25 -14.71 -5.82
CA ALA A 365 -2.11 -14.62 -4.92
C ALA A 365 -0.88 -15.24 -5.60
N THR A 366 0.21 -14.50 -5.66
CA THR A 366 1.47 -14.92 -6.29
C THR A 366 2.51 -15.19 -5.22
N TYR A 367 3.17 -16.35 -5.29
CA TYR A 367 4.17 -16.77 -4.31
C TYR A 367 5.50 -17.09 -4.98
N SER A 368 6.60 -16.79 -4.29
CA SER A 368 7.93 -17.33 -4.54
C SER A 368 8.26 -18.29 -3.40
N GLY A 369 8.28 -19.59 -3.69
CA GLY A 369 8.22 -20.63 -2.64
C GLY A 369 6.94 -20.50 -1.80
N GLU A 370 7.11 -20.32 -0.48
CA GLU A 370 6.02 -20.10 0.48
C GLU A 370 5.76 -18.61 0.76
N GLN A 371 6.60 -17.70 0.26
CA GLN A 371 6.46 -16.27 0.50
C GLN A 371 5.48 -15.65 -0.51
N LEU A 372 4.46 -14.94 -0.01
CA LEU A 372 3.62 -14.08 -0.85
C LEU A 372 4.48 -12.93 -1.40
N VAL A 373 4.60 -12.84 -2.73
CA VAL A 373 5.38 -11.80 -3.42
C VAL A 373 4.50 -10.80 -4.16
N GLY A 374 3.20 -11.06 -4.24
CA GLY A 374 2.24 -10.14 -4.84
C GLY A 374 0.86 -10.77 -5.02
N GLY A 375 -0.05 -10.00 -5.61
CA GLY A 375 -1.39 -10.49 -5.89
C GLY A 375 -2.36 -9.38 -6.24
N TYR A 376 -3.55 -9.78 -6.65
CA TYR A 376 -4.63 -8.89 -7.07
C TYR A 376 -5.92 -9.35 -6.42
N THR A 377 -6.72 -8.39 -5.95
CA THR A 377 -8.09 -8.68 -5.52
C THR A 377 -9.03 -8.09 -6.56
N VAL A 378 -9.83 -8.94 -7.18
CA VAL A 378 -10.78 -8.60 -8.23
C VAL A 378 -12.17 -8.65 -7.61
N LEU A 379 -12.84 -7.51 -7.63
CA LEU A 379 -14.26 -7.41 -7.31
C LEU A 379 -15.07 -7.50 -8.59
N VAL A 380 -16.02 -8.42 -8.64
CA VAL A 380 -16.91 -8.60 -9.80
C VAL A 380 -18.31 -8.21 -9.39
N THR A 381 -18.91 -7.27 -10.12
CA THR A 381 -20.23 -6.71 -9.80
C THR A 381 -21.25 -7.16 -10.84
N GLY A 382 -22.51 -7.30 -10.44
CA GLY A 382 -23.57 -7.52 -11.43
C GLY A 382 -23.77 -6.30 -12.32
N ARG A 383 -24.33 -6.55 -13.51
CA ARG A 383 -24.72 -5.50 -14.47
C ARG A 383 -26.23 -5.32 -14.47
#